data_AF-R9KL57-F1
#
_entry.id   AF-R9KL57-F1
#
_cell.length_a   1.000
_cell.length_b   1.000
_cell.length_c   1.000
_cell.angle_alpha   90.00
_cell.angle_beta   90.00
_cell.angle_gamma   90.00
#
_symmetry.space_group_name_H-M   'P 1'
#
loop_
_entity.id
_entity.type
_entity.pdbx_description
1 polymer ?
#
loop_
_entity_poly.entity_id
_entity_poly.type
_entity_poly.pdbx_seq_one_letter_code
_entity_poly.pdbx_strand_id
1 'polypeptide(L)'
;MSDKNYGLELYKLIMEGDKNGFPYVDEFGWISAGEFCVWVSYLWLNDFMTDLKNIFGNGMFDDGGFDANMQEDGVCIDLSETIGGYLDIEEVFPKDKYQH
;
A
#
# COMPACT_ATOMS: atom_id res chain seq x y z
N MET A 1 6.27 22.42 8.51
CA MET A 1 5.56 21.21 8.06
C MET A 1 6.21 20.08 8.81
N SER A 2 5.46 19.22 9.51
CA SER A 2 6.07 18.04 10.12
C SER A 2 6.68 17.21 9.00
N ASP A 3 7.92 16.75 9.16
CA ASP A 3 8.54 15.79 8.27
C ASP A 3 7.73 14.49 8.35
N LYS A 4 6.72 14.37 7.48
CA LYS A 4 5.85 13.20 7.42
C LYS A 4 6.68 12.08 6.81
N ASN A 5 7.00 11.07 7.61
CA ASN A 5 7.77 9.92 7.15
C ASN A 5 6.82 8.93 6.45
N TYR A 6 6.54 9.20 5.18
CA TYR A 6 5.63 8.38 4.37
C TYR A 6 6.01 6.90 4.36
N GLY A 7 7.31 6.60 4.27
CA GLY A 7 7.79 5.21 4.26
C GLY A 7 7.47 4.46 5.55
N LEU A 8 7.69 5.10 6.72
CA LEU A 8 7.35 4.48 8.01
C LEU A 8 5.84 4.32 8.19
N GLU A 9 5.04 5.29 7.76
CA GLU A 9 3.57 5.21 7.86
C GLU A 9 3.00 4.13 6.94
N LEU A 10 3.50 4.03 5.69
CA LEU A 10 3.12 2.97 4.76
C LEU A 10 3.52 1.59 5.29
N TYR A 11 4.74 1.45 5.82
CA TYR A 11 5.21 0.20 6.43
C TYR A 11 4.27 -0.26 7.55
N LYS A 12 3.89 0.65 8.46
CA LYS A 12 2.95 0.32 9.54
C LYS A 12 1.58 -0.05 9.02
N LEU A 13 1.06 0.68 8.03
CA LEU A 13 -0.24 0.37 7.44
C LEU A 13 -0.29 -1.06 6.87
N ILE A 14 0.76 -1.46 6.15
CA ILE A 14 0.86 -2.80 5.53
C ILE A 14 1.12 -3.89 6.58
N MET A 15 2.01 -3.65 7.54
CA MET A 15 2.45 -4.68 8.49
C MET A 15 1.55 -4.84 9.72
N GLU A 16 0.96 -3.75 10.19
CA GLU A 16 0.26 -3.70 11.49
C GLU A 16 -1.25 -3.50 11.31
N GLY A 17 -1.70 -2.89 10.21
CA GLY A 17 -3.10 -2.51 9.99
C GLY A 17 -3.58 -1.43 10.97
N ASP A 18 -4.86 -1.48 11.38
CA ASP A 18 -5.40 -0.55 12.39
C ASP A 18 -4.72 -0.72 13.75
N LYS A 19 -4.85 0.31 14.60
CA LYS A 19 -4.57 0.36 16.04
C LYS A 19 -5.10 -0.81 16.87
N ASN A 20 -6.02 -1.61 16.31
CA ASN A 20 -6.56 -2.81 16.94
C ASN A 20 -5.72 -4.09 16.70
N GLY A 21 -4.63 -3.99 15.93
CA GLY A 21 -3.62 -5.05 15.79
C GLY A 21 -3.97 -6.15 14.80
N PHE A 22 -4.90 -5.90 13.87
CA PHE A 22 -5.22 -6.81 12.77
C PHE A 22 -4.72 -6.21 11.45
N PRO A 23 -3.86 -6.91 10.70
CA PRO A 23 -3.38 -6.42 9.42
C PRO A 23 -4.55 -6.34 8.42
N TYR A 24 -4.62 -5.24 7.68
CA TYR A 24 -5.57 -5.11 6.56
C TYR A 24 -5.15 -5.94 5.35
N VAL A 25 -3.84 -6.20 5.26
CA VAL A 25 -3.16 -6.81 4.12
C VAL A 25 -2.86 -8.27 4.46
N ASP A 26 -3.41 -9.19 3.66
CA ASP A 26 -3.18 -10.63 3.81
C ASP A 26 -1.81 -11.04 3.25
N GLU A 27 -1.38 -10.38 2.17
CA GLU A 27 -0.12 -10.64 1.46
C GLU A 27 0.38 -9.37 0.78
N PHE A 28 1.70 -9.23 0.62
CA PHE A 28 2.29 -8.14 -0.14
C PHE A 28 3.66 -8.52 -0.69
N GLY A 29 4.09 -7.85 -1.75
CA GLY A 29 5.45 -7.99 -2.27
C GLY A 29 5.59 -7.56 -3.72
N TRP A 30 6.82 -7.67 -4.23
CA TRP A 30 7.15 -7.41 -5.61
C TRP A 30 6.77 -8.62 -6.47
N ILE A 31 5.81 -8.44 -7.38
CA ILE A 31 5.43 -9.47 -8.36
C ILE A 31 6.24 -9.36 -9.65
N SER A 32 6.84 -8.19 -9.89
CA SER A 32 7.72 -7.92 -11.01
C SER A 32 8.77 -6.88 -10.63
N ALA A 33 9.62 -6.49 -11.58
CA ALA A 33 10.62 -5.45 -11.34
C ALA A 33 9.99 -4.06 -11.09
N GLY A 34 8.74 -3.84 -11.50
CA GLY A 34 8.06 -2.55 -11.41
C GLY A 34 6.84 -2.53 -10.50
N GLU A 35 6.26 -3.68 -10.15
CA GLU A 35 4.95 -3.74 -9.48
C GLU A 35 5.11 -4.26 -8.05
N PHE A 36 4.69 -3.44 -7.08
CA PHE A 36 4.62 -3.80 -5.67
C PHE A 36 3.15 -3.88 -5.27
N CYS A 37 2.67 -5.09 -5.07
CA CYS A 37 1.26 -5.35 -4.83
C CYS A 37 0.98 -5.62 -3.35
N VAL A 38 -0.20 -5.20 -2.92
CA VAL A 38 -0.82 -5.56 -1.64
C VAL A 38 -2.16 -6.25 -1.88
N TRP A 39 -2.42 -7.32 -1.15
CA TRP A 39 -3.68 -8.06 -1.18
C TRP A 39 -4.48 -7.67 0.05
N VAL A 40 -5.52 -6.89 -0.17
CA VAL A 40 -6.36 -6.34 0.90
C VAL A 40 -7.67 -7.10 0.95
N SER A 41 -8.00 -7.65 2.11
CA SER A 41 -9.29 -8.31 2.33
C SER A 41 -10.45 -7.35 2.09
N TYR A 42 -11.55 -7.84 1.49
CA TYR A 42 -12.76 -7.03 1.33
C TYR A 42 -13.33 -6.51 2.66
N LEU A 43 -13.05 -7.20 3.77
CA LEU A 43 -13.46 -6.77 5.11
C LEU A 43 -12.83 -5.43 5.50
N TRP A 44 -11.61 -5.17 5.02
CA TRP A 44 -10.78 -4.04 5.45
C TRP A 44 -10.50 -3.02 4.33
N LEU A 45 -10.96 -3.28 3.11
CA LEU A 45 -10.63 -2.45 1.94
C LEU A 45 -10.96 -0.97 2.15
N ASN A 46 -12.13 -0.65 2.71
CA ASN A 46 -12.51 0.74 2.93
C ASN A 46 -11.59 1.44 3.97
N ASP A 47 -11.20 0.71 5.01
CA ASP A 47 -10.37 1.25 6.09
C ASP A 47 -8.93 1.42 5.61
N PHE A 48 -8.39 0.43 4.88
CA PHE A 48 -7.11 0.52 4.20
C PHE A 48 -7.03 1.75 3.29
N MET A 49 -8.03 1.95 2.42
CA MET A 49 -8.05 3.09 1.49
C MET A 49 -8.18 4.44 2.23
N THR A 50 -8.91 4.45 3.35
CA THR A 50 -9.06 5.65 4.19
C THR A 50 -7.75 6.01 4.86
N ASP A 51 -7.04 5.04 5.42
CA ASP A 51 -5.76 5.28 6.08
C ASP A 51 -4.65 5.60 5.08
N LEU A 52 -4.63 4.94 3.92
CA LEU A 52 -3.72 5.29 2.83
C LEU A 52 -3.91 6.76 2.40
N LYS A 53 -5.17 7.19 2.27
CA LYS A 53 -5.52 8.59 1.99
C LYS A 53 -5.11 9.53 3.14
N ASN A 54 -5.19 9.10 4.39
CA ASN A 54 -4.73 9.90 5.53
C ASN A 54 -3.20 10.10 5.50
N ILE A 55 -2.46 9.14 4.95
CA ILE A 55 -1.01 9.21 4.75
C ILE A 55 -0.68 10.15 3.57
N PHE A 56 -1.17 9.87 2.37
CA PHE A 56 -0.71 10.55 1.14
C PHE A 56 -1.57 11.75 0.71
N GLY A 57 -2.75 11.92 1.30
CA GLY A 57 -3.70 12.96 0.94
C GLY A 57 -4.53 12.61 -0.31
N ASN A 58 -5.39 13.54 -0.73
CA ASN A 58 -6.27 13.32 -1.89
C ASN A 58 -5.52 13.34 -3.23
N GLY A 59 -4.33 13.95 -3.29
CA GLY A 59 -3.59 14.11 -4.54
C GLY A 59 -3.15 12.80 -5.18
N MET A 60 -3.12 11.70 -4.40
CA MET A 60 -2.76 10.37 -4.91
C MET A 60 -3.77 9.83 -5.93
N PHE A 61 -4.91 10.49 -6.13
CA PHE A 61 -5.90 10.08 -7.14
C PHE A 61 -5.87 10.95 -8.40
N ASP A 62 -5.03 12.00 -8.44
CA ASP A 62 -5.09 13.02 -9.49
C ASP A 62 -4.57 12.51 -10.85
N ASP A 63 -3.63 11.56 -10.85
CA ASP A 63 -2.98 11.00 -12.04
C ASP A 63 -3.63 9.70 -12.56
N GLY A 64 -4.83 9.39 -12.05
CA GLY A 64 -5.47 8.08 -12.23
C GLY A 64 -5.26 7.26 -10.95
N GLY A 65 -6.32 6.58 -10.51
CA GLY A 65 -6.29 5.79 -9.28
C GLY A 65 -5.36 4.58 -9.36
N PHE A 66 -5.59 3.61 -8.49
CA PHE A 66 -4.76 2.41 -8.43
C PHE A 66 -5.13 1.40 -9.52
N ASP A 67 -4.12 0.76 -10.11
CA ASP A 67 -4.31 -0.48 -10.84
C ASP A 67 -4.63 -1.60 -9.84
N ALA A 68 -5.82 -2.17 -9.97
CA ALA A 68 -6.34 -3.13 -9.00
C ALA A 68 -7.17 -4.24 -9.65
N ASN A 69 -7.02 -5.45 -9.14
CA ASN A 69 -7.74 -6.64 -9.59
C ASN A 69 -8.56 -7.21 -8.43
N MET A 70 -9.88 -7.33 -8.64
CA MET A 70 -10.77 -8.05 -7.73
C MET A 70 -10.49 -9.55 -7.80
N GLN A 71 -10.41 -10.20 -6.64
CA GLN A 71 -10.15 -11.63 -6.47
C GLN A 71 -11.20 -12.26 -5.54
N GLU A 72 -11.07 -13.54 -5.23
CA GLU A 72 -12.05 -14.31 -4.43
C GLU A 72 -12.23 -13.71 -3.02
N ASP A 73 -11.12 -13.44 -2.33
CA ASP A 73 -11.14 -13.02 -0.91
C ASP A 73 -10.77 -11.54 -0.68
N GLY A 74 -10.43 -10.81 -1.75
CA GLY A 74 -10.00 -9.43 -1.62
C GLY A 74 -9.64 -8.76 -2.94
N VAL A 75 -8.86 -7.69 -2.83
CA VAL A 75 -8.36 -6.91 -3.97
C VAL A 75 -6.84 -6.89 -3.94
N CYS A 76 -6.23 -7.25 -5.07
CA CYS A 76 -4.80 -7.04 -5.31
C CYS A 76 -4.63 -5.64 -5.89
N ILE A 77 -3.87 -4.78 -5.22
CA ILE A 77 -3.67 -3.36 -5.57
C ILE A 77 -2.18 -3.15 -5.83
N ASP A 78 -1.82 -2.65 -7.00
CA ASP A 78 -0.46 -2.16 -7.26
C ASP A 78 -0.30 -0.75 -6.69
N LEU A 79 0.71 -0.56 -5.84
CA LEU A 79 1.02 0.73 -5.22
C LEU A 79 2.09 1.51 -5.99
N SER A 80 2.80 0.88 -6.94
CA SER A 80 4.00 1.45 -7.56
C SER A 80 3.80 2.79 -8.25
N GLU A 81 2.83 2.90 -9.15
CA GLU A 81 2.61 4.13 -9.92
C GLU A 81 2.04 5.24 -9.02
N THR A 82 1.00 4.92 -8.25
CA THR A 82 0.27 5.92 -7.45
C THR A 82 1.08 6.45 -6.25
N ILE A 83 1.87 5.59 -5.61
CA ILE A 83 2.65 5.96 -4.41
C ILE A 83 4.11 6.32 -4.76
N GLY A 84 4.63 5.85 -5.90
CA GLY A 84 5.99 6.14 -6.36
C GLY A 84 6.30 7.63 -6.53
N GLY A 85 5.28 8.46 -6.77
CA GLY A 85 5.41 9.93 -6.79
C GLY A 85 5.68 10.56 -5.41
N TYR A 86 5.41 9.85 -4.32
CA TYR A 86 5.56 10.32 -2.94
C TYR A 86 6.78 9.72 -2.23
N LEU A 87 7.17 8.49 -2.57
CA LEU A 87 8.33 7.81 -2.00
C LEU A 87 8.89 6.74 -2.94
N ASP A 88 10.15 6.40 -2.77
CA ASP A 88 10.72 5.18 -3.36
C ASP A 88 10.30 3.96 -2.53
N ILE A 89 9.36 3.17 -3.06
CA ILE A 89 8.82 1.99 -2.36
C ILE A 89 9.93 0.96 -2.09
N GLU A 90 10.95 0.86 -2.95
CA GLU A 90 12.05 -0.09 -2.77
C GLU A 90 12.94 0.25 -1.56
N GLU A 91 13.03 1.53 -1.17
CA GLU A 91 13.71 1.93 0.08
C GLU A 91 12.99 1.42 1.34
N VAL A 92 11.67 1.24 1.27
CA VAL A 92 10.84 0.74 2.39
C VAL A 92 10.73 -0.78 2.35
N PHE A 93 10.53 -1.33 1.15
CA PHE A 93 10.38 -2.75 0.89
C PHE A 93 11.43 -3.21 -0.14
N PRO A 94 12.66 -3.51 0.29
CA PRO A 94 13.72 -3.97 -0.61
C PRO A 94 13.36 -5.26 -1.35
N LYS A 95 13.58 -5.29 -2.67
CA LYS A 95 13.26 -6.44 -3.52
C LYS A 95 13.95 -7.75 -3.09
N ASP A 96 15.18 -7.67 -2.58
CA ASP A 96 15.92 -8.84 -2.09
C ASP A 96 15.25 -9.54 -0.90
N LYS A 97 14.29 -8.88 -0.23
CA LYS A 97 13.56 -9.41 0.92
C LYS A 97 12.08 -9.66 0.65
N TYR A 98 11.47 -8.89 -0.24
CA TYR A 98 10.01 -8.84 -0.42
C TYR A 98 9.57 -9.21 -1.84
N GLN A 99 10.44 -9.84 -2.63
CA GLN A 99 10.06 -10.40 -3.92
C GLN A 99 9.43 -11.77 -3.78
N HIS A 100 8.34 -11.99 -4.54
CA HIS A 100 7.66 -13.28 -4.68
C HIS A 100 8.41 -14.25 -5.59
#